data_AF-A0A9E3TN38-F1
#
_entry.id   AF-A0A9E3TN38-F1
#
_cell.length_a   1.000
_cell.length_b   1.000
_cell.length_c   1.000
_cell.angle_alpha   90.00
_cell.angle_beta   90.00
_cell.angle_gamma   90.00
#
_symmetry.space_group_name_H-M   'P 1'
#
loop_
_entity.id
_entity.type
_entity.pdbx_description
1 polymer ?
#
loop_
_entity_poly.entity_id
_entity_poly.type
_entity_poly.pdbx_seq_one_letter_code
_entity_poly.pdbx_strand_id
1 'polypeptide(L)'
;MSPRIRSKCDLTKFAVLSLIAGVLVPWQCRADAATLEFQLHKHAPQILSSLRGRSCHRIGVLKFQVQKVGQRPSDCAGTLNTFLAERLEVALALANSTDPAEQIQLVHNASRVAAQTPEATHLSPSGRQRLFSQRYPLAWDNRKVELDALVTGVVQVAPDLRSVRIGIVAAIKGEPELLGLLPPIVADTDGAILNELGESFQLRSGPDGQRLSDPATSAGEVQHEPPANFPLDNKPTVALRVFYDGQPVTLEFTESEAIIPEPGMGQSVTFQLERMDQSDVILGVVLKVNGENTLYRQRVRDFDCAKWVLNPGHRATVIHGFQKANSTEVGEAFEVVSTAASRALEMHYGPDVGTISLTVFEETKESPQLSLSEDAPDLAAIAKAQFPAEPPRNADALKAQLRNVGATGTRGVITDGDEIQQRVQLVRHDWRPEPIMSVVIRYYRPQD
;
A
#
# COMPACT_ATOMS: atom_id res chain seq x y z
N MET A 1 24.41 42.17 36.48
CA MET A 1 23.61 42.59 35.30
C MET A 1 23.87 41.60 34.16
N SER A 2 22.97 40.63 33.97
CA SER A 2 22.89 39.76 32.78
C SER A 2 21.42 39.40 32.60
N PRO A 3 20.81 39.60 31.43
CA PRO A 3 19.40 39.26 31.24
C PRO A 3 19.28 37.77 30.91
N ARG A 4 18.53 37.04 31.74
CA ARG A 4 18.05 35.69 31.41
C ARG A 4 16.97 35.83 30.34
N ILE A 5 17.30 35.47 29.10
CA ILE A 5 16.31 35.29 28.03
C ILE A 5 15.56 34.00 28.33
N ARG A 6 14.34 34.13 28.88
CA ARG A 6 13.37 33.03 28.95
C ARG A 6 12.80 32.84 27.56
N SER A 7 13.26 31.80 26.85
CA SER A 7 12.60 31.28 25.66
C SER A 7 11.23 30.75 26.08
N LYS A 8 10.17 31.41 25.60
CA LYS A 8 8.81 30.86 25.64
C LYS A 8 8.76 29.77 24.56
N CYS A 9 8.82 28.51 24.98
CA CYS A 9 8.34 27.41 24.16
C CYS A 9 6.83 27.59 24.00
N ASP A 10 6.42 28.25 22.91
CA ASP A 10 5.04 28.23 22.48
C ASP A 10 4.69 26.81 22.07
N LEU A 11 3.95 26.16 22.96
CA LEU A 11 3.24 24.91 22.73
C LEU A 11 2.07 25.21 21.77
N THR A 12 2.38 25.44 20.49
CA THR A 12 1.38 25.62 19.45
C THR A 12 0.70 24.28 19.22
N LYS A 13 -0.47 24.15 19.85
CA LYS A 13 -1.35 22.99 19.87
C LYS A 13 -1.55 22.41 18.47
N PHE A 14 -1.27 21.12 18.34
CA PHE A 14 -1.61 20.27 17.19
C PHE A 14 -3.14 20.29 16.94
N ALA A 15 -3.62 21.22 16.12
CA ALA A 15 -5.04 21.37 15.81
C ALA A 15 -5.59 20.35 14.78
N VAL A 16 -4.75 19.47 14.24
CA VAL A 16 -5.22 18.39 13.33
C VAL A 16 -5.95 17.29 14.09
N LEU A 17 -5.63 17.07 15.38
CA LEU A 17 -6.28 16.03 16.19
C LEU A 17 -7.71 16.38 16.62
N SER A 18 -8.11 17.65 16.61
CA SER A 18 -9.44 18.06 17.10
C SER A 18 -10.54 17.96 16.04
N LEU A 19 -10.22 17.97 14.74
CA LEU A 19 -11.24 17.71 13.70
C LEU A 19 -11.62 16.22 13.58
N ILE A 20 -10.85 15.34 14.22
CA ILE A 20 -11.20 13.93 14.46
C ILE A 20 -11.49 13.71 15.96
N ALA A 21 -12.05 14.71 16.66
CA ALA A 21 -12.67 14.51 17.97
C ALA A 21 -14.01 13.74 17.88
N GLY A 22 -14.24 12.98 16.81
CA GLY A 22 -15.27 11.94 16.69
C GLY A 22 -14.88 10.62 17.37
N VAL A 23 -13.90 10.61 18.27
CA VAL A 23 -13.42 9.42 19.01
C VAL A 23 -14.52 8.79 19.89
N LEU A 24 -15.65 9.48 20.10
CA LEU A 24 -16.79 8.94 20.85
C LEU A 24 -18.03 8.64 19.98
N VAL A 25 -17.90 8.60 18.65
CA VAL A 25 -18.95 7.94 17.85
C VAL A 25 -18.72 6.44 18.00
N PRO A 26 -19.59 5.69 18.70
CA PRO A 26 -19.45 4.25 18.79
C PRO A 26 -19.35 3.68 17.39
N TRP A 27 -18.54 2.63 17.23
CA TRP A 27 -18.53 1.82 16.03
C TRP A 27 -19.92 1.18 15.89
N GLN A 28 -20.85 1.91 15.28
CA GLN A 28 -22.11 1.35 14.86
C GLN A 28 -21.77 0.48 13.65
N CYS A 29 -21.64 -0.83 13.90
CA CYS A 29 -21.60 -1.82 12.83
C CYS A 29 -22.83 -1.58 11.95
N ARG A 30 -22.64 -0.96 10.79
CA ARG A 30 -23.68 -0.92 9.77
C ARG A 30 -23.70 -2.29 9.13
N ALA A 31 -24.86 -2.90 9.07
CA ALA A 31 -25.09 -4.16 8.35
C ALA A 31 -24.80 -4.05 6.84
N ASP A 32 -24.66 -2.82 6.32
CA ASP A 32 -24.36 -2.50 4.91
C ASP A 32 -22.92 -2.00 4.71
N ALA A 33 -21.97 -2.45 5.52
CA ALA A 33 -20.58 -2.26 5.16
C ALA A 33 -20.32 -2.99 3.83
N ALA A 34 -19.62 -2.32 2.93
CA ALA A 34 -19.31 -2.80 1.60
C ALA A 34 -17.80 -2.63 1.39
N THR A 35 -17.28 -3.19 0.30
CA THR A 35 -15.85 -3.11 -0.01
C THR A 35 -15.36 -1.65 -0.08
N LEU A 36 -14.08 -1.47 0.17
CA LEU A 36 -13.42 -0.17 0.09
C LEU A 36 -13.65 0.50 -1.26
N GLU A 37 -13.47 -0.24 -2.35
CA GLU A 37 -13.64 0.23 -3.72
C GLU A 37 -15.05 0.74 -3.97
N PHE A 38 -16.06 0.00 -3.48
CA PHE A 38 -17.45 0.41 -3.59
C PHE A 38 -17.73 1.71 -2.86
N GLN A 39 -17.22 1.86 -1.64
CA GLN A 39 -17.41 3.10 -0.87
C GLN A 39 -16.72 4.29 -1.55
N LEU A 40 -15.52 4.10 -2.10
CA LEU A 40 -14.82 5.15 -2.85
C LEU A 40 -15.58 5.55 -4.12
N HIS A 41 -16.04 4.57 -4.91
CA HIS A 41 -16.85 4.81 -6.11
C HIS A 41 -18.12 5.59 -5.79
N LYS A 42 -18.89 5.12 -4.80
CA LYS A 42 -20.14 5.72 -4.35
C LYS A 42 -19.99 7.17 -3.92
N HIS A 43 -18.89 7.50 -3.23
CA HIS A 43 -18.68 8.81 -2.62
C HIS A 43 -17.85 9.78 -3.47
N ALA A 44 -17.15 9.31 -4.51
CA ALA A 44 -16.35 10.16 -5.41
C ALA A 44 -17.13 11.34 -6.03
N PRO A 45 -18.39 11.18 -6.54
CA PRO A 45 -19.16 12.32 -7.06
C PRO A 45 -19.42 13.42 -6.02
N GLN A 46 -19.64 13.04 -4.76
CA GLN A 46 -19.91 14.00 -3.68
C GLN A 46 -18.64 14.79 -3.32
N ILE A 47 -17.47 14.14 -3.33
CA ILE A 47 -16.17 14.80 -3.15
C ILE A 47 -15.95 15.85 -4.23
N LEU A 48 -16.13 15.47 -5.51
CA LEU A 48 -15.99 16.39 -6.64
C LEU A 48 -16.97 17.56 -6.55
N SER A 49 -18.22 17.30 -6.17
CA SER A 49 -19.23 18.35 -5.95
C SER A 49 -18.82 19.34 -4.86
N SER A 50 -18.34 18.83 -3.71
CA SER A 50 -17.85 19.67 -2.60
C SER A 50 -16.68 20.56 -3.03
N LEU A 51 -15.75 20.03 -3.82
CA LEU A 51 -14.59 20.77 -4.31
C LEU A 51 -14.99 21.83 -5.36
N ARG A 52 -15.90 21.50 -6.28
CA ARG A 52 -16.46 22.49 -7.24
C ARG A 52 -17.17 23.64 -6.53
N GLY A 53 -17.94 23.34 -5.48
CA GLY A 53 -18.60 24.36 -4.66
C GLY A 53 -17.64 25.34 -3.97
N ARG A 54 -16.35 24.98 -3.87
CA ARG A 54 -15.25 25.81 -3.36
C ARG A 54 -14.38 26.41 -4.47
N SER A 55 -14.85 26.37 -5.72
CA SER A 55 -14.10 26.85 -6.89
C SER A 55 -12.73 26.17 -7.06
N CYS A 56 -12.58 24.93 -6.56
CA CYS A 56 -11.37 24.15 -6.74
C CYS A 56 -11.47 23.39 -8.07
N HIS A 57 -10.65 23.77 -9.05
CA HIS A 57 -10.68 23.19 -10.39
C HIS A 57 -9.50 22.27 -10.67
N ARG A 58 -8.43 22.37 -9.89
CA ARG A 58 -7.20 21.56 -10.04
C ARG A 58 -6.89 20.90 -8.70
N ILE A 59 -6.97 19.58 -8.66
CA ILE A 59 -6.79 18.84 -7.41
C ILE A 59 -5.82 17.68 -7.57
N GLY A 60 -5.18 17.30 -6.46
CA GLY A 60 -4.40 16.07 -6.34
C GLY A 60 -4.79 15.29 -5.10
N VAL A 61 -4.47 13.99 -5.07
CA VAL A 61 -4.68 13.14 -3.89
C VAL A 61 -3.34 12.79 -3.27
N LEU A 62 -3.21 13.02 -1.97
CA LEU A 62 -2.05 12.66 -1.17
C LEU A 62 -2.33 11.39 -0.37
N LYS A 63 -1.24 10.72 0.03
CA LYS A 63 -1.31 9.59 0.96
C LYS A 63 -2.14 9.93 2.19
N PHE A 64 -2.84 8.93 2.69
CA PHE A 64 -3.64 9.01 3.91
C PHE A 64 -2.75 8.71 5.11
N GLN A 65 -3.15 9.16 6.29
CA GLN A 65 -2.63 8.58 7.53
C GLN A 65 -3.46 7.35 7.89
N VAL A 66 -2.82 6.36 8.49
CA VAL A 66 -3.47 5.14 8.97
C VAL A 66 -3.26 5.07 10.47
N GLN A 67 -4.34 4.82 11.19
CA GLN A 67 -4.38 4.68 12.63
C GLN A 67 -4.78 3.24 12.98
N LYS A 68 -3.78 2.43 13.33
CA LYS A 68 -3.99 1.10 13.90
C LYS A 68 -4.47 1.20 15.36
N VAL A 69 -5.01 0.10 15.86
CA VAL A 69 -5.55 -0.01 17.23
C VAL A 69 -4.45 0.31 18.25
N GLY A 70 -4.73 1.23 19.17
CA GLY A 70 -3.77 1.65 20.19
C GLY A 70 -2.61 2.51 19.69
N GLN A 71 -2.54 2.82 18.39
CA GLN A 71 -1.45 3.59 17.78
C GLN A 71 -1.90 5.01 17.40
N ARG A 72 -0.92 5.91 17.21
CA ARG A 72 -1.16 7.24 16.64
C ARG A 72 -1.34 7.13 15.12
N PRO A 73 -2.11 8.02 14.48
CA PRO A 73 -2.14 8.11 13.03
C PRO A 73 -0.73 8.29 12.49
N SER A 74 -0.35 7.43 11.54
CA SER A 74 0.96 7.42 10.91
C SER A 74 0.80 7.47 9.40
N ASP A 75 1.66 8.21 8.72
CA ASP A 75 1.74 8.27 7.26
C ASP A 75 2.71 7.21 6.68
N CYS A 76 3.13 6.27 7.52
CA CYS A 76 4.01 5.14 7.21
C CYS A 76 3.56 3.80 7.85
N ALA A 77 2.25 3.61 8.10
CA ALA A 77 1.75 2.42 8.79
C ALA A 77 1.62 1.16 7.90
N GLY A 78 1.86 1.30 6.59
CA GLY A 78 1.79 0.25 5.58
C GLY A 78 1.59 0.83 4.17
N THR A 79 1.43 -0.03 3.17
CA THR A 79 1.17 0.40 1.79
C THR A 79 -0.24 1.01 1.63
N LEU A 80 -1.17 0.70 2.54
CA LEU A 80 -2.53 1.27 2.52
C LEU A 80 -2.52 2.80 2.51
N ASN A 81 -1.56 3.44 3.19
CA ASN A 81 -1.38 4.89 3.18
C ASN A 81 -1.37 5.47 1.76
N THR A 82 -0.61 4.82 0.86
CA THR A 82 -0.44 5.26 -0.53
C THR A 82 -1.50 4.67 -1.44
N PHE A 83 -1.79 3.37 -1.34
CA PHE A 83 -2.75 2.72 -2.23
C PHE A 83 -4.16 3.28 -2.07
N LEU A 84 -4.58 3.72 -0.88
CA LEU A 84 -5.86 4.39 -0.73
C LEU A 84 -5.93 5.71 -1.51
N ALA A 85 -4.82 6.47 -1.57
CA ALA A 85 -4.76 7.68 -2.36
C ALA A 85 -4.87 7.38 -3.86
N GLU A 86 -4.19 6.34 -4.34
CA GLU A 86 -4.26 5.90 -5.74
C GLU A 86 -5.65 5.40 -6.11
N ARG A 87 -6.28 4.57 -5.26
CA ARG A 87 -7.68 4.11 -5.43
C ARG A 87 -8.64 5.30 -5.51
N LEU A 88 -8.50 6.27 -4.60
CA LEU A 88 -9.34 7.47 -4.60
C LEU A 88 -9.08 8.34 -5.84
N GLU A 89 -7.83 8.48 -6.29
CA GLU A 89 -7.49 9.22 -7.52
C GLU A 89 -8.20 8.59 -8.74
N VAL A 90 -8.19 7.26 -8.86
CA VAL A 90 -8.92 6.53 -9.91
C VAL A 90 -10.44 6.72 -9.76
N ALA A 91 -10.99 6.59 -8.55
CA ALA A 91 -12.42 6.77 -8.30
C ALA A 91 -12.90 8.18 -8.70
N LEU A 92 -12.12 9.22 -8.35
CA LEU A 92 -12.38 10.60 -8.77
C LEU A 92 -12.26 10.77 -10.29
N ALA A 93 -11.29 10.13 -10.93
CA ALA A 93 -11.14 10.17 -12.38
C ALA A 93 -12.35 9.57 -13.10
N LEU A 94 -12.85 8.42 -12.63
CA LEU A 94 -14.04 7.75 -13.18
C LEU A 94 -15.32 8.57 -12.96
N ALA A 95 -15.49 9.16 -11.77
CA ALA A 95 -16.63 9.99 -11.38
C ALA A 95 -16.64 11.41 -11.99
N ASN A 96 -15.54 11.84 -12.61
CA ASN A 96 -15.38 13.21 -13.12
C ASN A 96 -16.41 13.57 -14.21
N SER A 97 -16.68 14.85 -14.44
CA SER A 97 -17.56 15.23 -15.56
C SER A 97 -16.87 15.04 -16.90
N THR A 98 -17.63 14.63 -17.91
CA THR A 98 -17.20 14.65 -19.31
C THR A 98 -17.41 16.02 -19.95
N ASP A 99 -18.21 16.90 -19.31
CA ASP A 99 -18.33 18.30 -19.73
C ASP A 99 -17.08 19.09 -19.31
N PRO A 100 -16.31 19.66 -20.26
CA PRO A 100 -15.12 20.45 -19.95
C PRO A 100 -15.37 21.62 -19.00
N ALA A 101 -16.58 22.20 -18.97
CA ALA A 101 -16.91 23.32 -18.09
C ALA A 101 -17.08 22.89 -16.63
N GLU A 102 -17.48 21.63 -16.40
CA GLU A 102 -17.69 21.07 -15.07
C GLU A 102 -16.54 20.17 -14.60
N GLN A 103 -15.60 19.88 -15.48
CA GLN A 103 -14.50 18.96 -15.22
C GLN A 103 -13.50 19.53 -14.21
N ILE A 104 -13.16 18.74 -13.20
CA ILE A 104 -12.00 19.00 -12.34
C ILE A 104 -10.75 18.42 -13.00
N GLN A 105 -9.68 19.21 -13.11
CA GLN A 105 -8.37 18.75 -13.53
C GLN A 105 -7.70 17.95 -12.40
N LEU A 106 -7.54 16.65 -12.60
CA LEU A 106 -6.83 15.77 -11.66
C LEU A 106 -5.35 15.73 -12.02
N VAL A 107 -4.49 15.77 -11.02
CA VAL A 107 -3.06 15.48 -11.19
C VAL A 107 -2.74 14.07 -10.80
N HIS A 108 -1.76 13.48 -11.47
CA HIS A 108 -1.36 12.11 -11.23
C HIS A 108 -0.25 12.01 -10.18
N ASN A 109 -0.48 11.17 -9.16
CA ASN A 109 0.50 10.79 -8.16
C ASN A 109 1.11 12.02 -7.44
N ALA A 110 0.23 12.83 -6.83
CA ALA A 110 0.65 14.02 -6.09
C ALA A 110 1.56 13.67 -4.89
N SER A 111 1.36 12.50 -4.29
CA SER A 111 2.22 11.94 -3.23
C SER A 111 3.68 11.83 -3.65
N ARG A 112 3.98 11.41 -4.88
CA ARG A 112 5.36 11.33 -5.38
C ARG A 112 6.04 12.70 -5.47
N VAL A 113 5.32 13.71 -5.97
CA VAL A 113 5.84 15.08 -6.03
C VAL A 113 6.06 15.63 -4.62
N ALA A 114 5.13 15.34 -3.70
CA ALA A 114 5.25 15.70 -2.29
C ALA A 114 6.51 15.08 -1.65
N ALA A 115 6.75 13.79 -1.85
CA ALA A 115 7.91 13.08 -1.32
C ALA A 115 9.26 13.62 -1.84
N GLN A 116 9.28 14.18 -3.05
CA GLN A 116 10.46 14.80 -3.66
C GLN A 116 10.64 16.27 -3.29
N THR A 117 9.69 16.87 -2.56
CA THR A 117 9.72 18.28 -2.21
C THR A 117 10.20 18.45 -0.76
N PRO A 118 11.37 19.07 -0.53
CA PRO A 118 11.87 19.29 0.82
C PRO A 118 10.87 20.05 1.68
N GLU A 119 10.69 19.56 2.91
CA GLU A 119 9.80 20.12 3.95
C GLU A 119 8.31 20.11 3.60
N ALA A 120 7.92 19.48 2.48
CA ALA A 120 6.53 19.37 2.10
C ALA A 120 5.82 18.29 2.93
N THR A 121 4.74 18.67 3.59
CA THR A 121 3.90 17.75 4.36
C THR A 121 2.48 18.28 4.44
N HIS A 122 1.49 17.39 4.37
CA HIS A 122 0.09 17.78 4.54
C HIS A 122 -0.27 18.04 6.02
N LEU A 123 0.60 17.63 6.95
CA LEU A 123 0.34 17.64 8.39
C LEU A 123 0.50 19.03 9.02
N SER A 124 1.31 19.92 8.43
CA SER A 124 1.56 21.26 8.95
C SER A 124 1.13 22.36 7.97
N PRO A 125 0.70 23.55 8.45
CA PRO A 125 0.37 24.67 7.56
C PRO A 125 1.51 25.08 6.64
N SER A 126 2.75 25.15 7.15
CA SER A 126 3.93 25.49 6.36
C SER A 126 4.24 24.43 5.31
N GLY A 127 4.17 23.15 5.67
CA GLY A 127 4.35 22.04 4.74
C GLY A 127 3.30 22.05 3.62
N ARG A 128 2.06 22.41 3.92
CA ARG A 128 1.00 22.57 2.92
C ARG A 128 1.29 23.71 1.95
N GLN A 129 1.82 24.84 2.43
CA GLN A 129 2.25 25.92 1.55
C GLN A 129 3.35 25.48 0.58
N ARG A 130 4.29 24.64 1.04
CA ARG A 130 5.33 24.04 0.18
C ARG A 130 4.77 23.11 -0.88
N LEU A 131 3.69 22.38 -0.58
CA LEU A 131 2.98 21.56 -1.57
C LEU A 131 2.33 22.43 -2.66
N PHE A 132 1.63 23.50 -2.26
CA PHE A 132 0.95 24.40 -3.21
C PHE A 132 1.91 25.26 -4.06
N SER A 133 3.19 25.35 -3.70
CA SER A 133 4.20 26.02 -4.54
C SER A 133 4.76 25.12 -5.65
N GLN A 134 4.39 23.84 -5.70
CA GLN A 134 4.84 22.91 -6.73
C GLN A 134 3.92 22.89 -7.95
N ARG A 135 4.45 22.34 -9.06
CA ARG A 135 3.68 22.04 -10.26
C ARG A 135 3.61 20.52 -10.45
N TYR A 136 2.40 20.03 -10.66
CA TYR A 136 2.08 18.62 -10.68
C TYR A 136 1.67 18.17 -12.09
N PRO A 137 2.09 16.98 -12.54
CA PRO A 137 1.66 16.45 -13.83
C PRO A 137 0.16 16.17 -13.82
N LEU A 138 -0.59 16.71 -14.78
CA LEU A 138 -1.97 16.32 -14.99
C LEU A 138 -2.07 14.83 -15.27
N ALA A 139 -3.18 14.23 -14.84
CA ALA A 139 -3.49 12.83 -15.09
C ALA A 139 -3.76 12.53 -16.59
N TRP A 140 -3.93 13.58 -17.39
CA TRP A 140 -4.02 13.52 -18.85
C TRP A 140 -3.25 14.70 -19.46
N ASP A 141 -2.91 14.60 -20.74
CA ASP A 141 -2.40 15.72 -21.56
C ASP A 141 -1.01 16.27 -21.16
N ASN A 142 -0.19 15.51 -20.39
CA ASN A 142 1.23 15.76 -20.07
C ASN A 142 1.63 17.13 -19.46
N ARG A 143 0.70 18.08 -19.34
CA ARG A 143 0.95 19.41 -18.78
C ARG A 143 1.18 19.33 -17.28
N LYS A 144 1.91 20.31 -16.74
CA LYS A 144 2.05 20.50 -15.29
C LYS A 144 1.26 21.72 -14.81
N VAL A 145 0.50 21.58 -13.74
CA VAL A 145 -0.37 22.63 -13.18
C VAL A 145 -0.09 22.90 -11.71
N GLU A 146 -0.41 24.11 -11.26
CA GLU A 146 -0.57 24.39 -9.82
C GLU A 146 -1.93 23.87 -9.34
N LEU A 147 -2.00 23.52 -8.06
CA LEU A 147 -3.21 22.97 -7.45
C LEU A 147 -4.00 24.04 -6.69
N ASP A 148 -5.32 23.87 -6.70
CA ASP A 148 -6.28 24.62 -5.87
C ASP A 148 -6.55 23.87 -4.57
N ALA A 149 -6.56 22.52 -4.62
CA ALA A 149 -6.75 21.68 -3.44
C ALA A 149 -5.93 20.38 -3.48
N LEU A 150 -5.66 19.85 -2.29
CA LEU A 150 -5.03 18.54 -2.08
C LEU A 150 -5.92 17.71 -1.15
N VAL A 151 -6.42 16.59 -1.66
CA VAL A 151 -7.29 15.66 -0.93
C VAL A 151 -6.42 14.65 -0.19
N THR A 152 -6.75 14.36 1.06
CA THR A 152 -6.07 13.38 1.93
C THR A 152 -7.06 12.91 3.01
N GLY A 153 -6.59 12.21 4.03
CA GLY A 153 -7.44 11.78 5.11
C GLY A 153 -6.77 10.91 6.15
N VAL A 154 -7.60 10.38 7.04
CA VAL A 154 -7.19 9.42 8.07
C VAL A 154 -8.06 8.18 7.96
N VAL A 155 -7.41 7.02 7.95
CA VAL A 155 -8.01 5.69 8.02
C VAL A 155 -7.87 5.19 9.44
N GLN A 156 -8.96 4.79 10.08
CA GLN A 156 -8.96 4.17 11.40
C GLN A 156 -9.34 2.71 11.27
N VAL A 157 -8.48 1.81 11.75
CA VAL A 157 -8.71 0.37 11.72
C VAL A 157 -9.54 -0.05 12.94
N ALA A 158 -10.52 -0.93 12.74
CA ALA A 158 -11.32 -1.48 13.81
C ALA A 158 -10.48 -2.32 14.78
N PRO A 159 -10.83 -2.37 16.07
CA PRO A 159 -10.24 -3.33 17.02
C PRO A 159 -10.34 -4.79 16.58
N ASP A 160 -11.40 -5.15 15.86
CA ASP A 160 -11.61 -6.51 15.35
C ASP A 160 -11.01 -6.75 13.95
N LEU A 161 -10.35 -5.73 13.38
CA LEU A 161 -9.76 -5.72 12.04
C LEU A 161 -10.74 -5.99 10.89
N ARG A 162 -12.06 -5.96 11.15
CA ARG A 162 -13.07 -6.31 10.13
C ARG A 162 -13.49 -5.13 9.27
N SER A 163 -13.21 -3.91 9.73
CA SER A 163 -13.61 -2.71 9.00
C SER A 163 -12.63 -1.57 9.21
N VAL A 164 -12.67 -0.62 8.27
CA VAL A 164 -11.93 0.63 8.34
C VAL A 164 -12.90 1.80 8.25
N ARG A 165 -12.62 2.86 9.00
CA ARG A 165 -13.32 4.14 8.91
C ARG A 165 -12.40 5.17 8.26
N ILE A 166 -12.88 5.84 7.22
CA ILE A 166 -12.07 6.76 6.42
C ILE A 166 -12.66 8.16 6.52
N GLY A 167 -11.92 9.08 7.13
CA GLY A 167 -12.21 10.51 7.08
C GLY A 167 -11.49 11.15 5.90
N ILE A 168 -12.22 11.77 4.99
CA ILE A 168 -11.65 12.43 3.80
C ILE A 168 -11.72 13.95 3.99
N VAL A 169 -10.57 14.61 3.84
CA VAL A 169 -10.40 16.04 4.00
C VAL A 169 -9.65 16.64 2.82
N ALA A 170 -9.76 17.96 2.64
CA ALA A 170 -9.01 18.71 1.64
C ALA A 170 -8.24 19.86 2.29
N ALA A 171 -6.98 20.02 1.93
CA ALA A 171 -6.28 21.29 2.06
C ALA A 171 -6.66 22.17 0.87
N ILE A 172 -7.09 23.41 1.11
CA ILE A 172 -7.40 24.39 0.06
C ILE A 172 -6.30 25.46 0.05
N LYS A 173 -5.83 25.83 -1.14
CA LYS A 173 -4.76 26.84 -1.30
C LYS A 173 -5.18 28.16 -0.66
N GLY A 174 -4.36 28.63 0.28
CA GLY A 174 -4.61 29.88 1.01
C GLY A 174 -5.46 29.72 2.27
N GLU A 175 -6.04 28.55 2.52
CA GLU A 175 -6.80 28.28 3.75
C GLU A 175 -5.90 27.60 4.81
N PRO A 176 -5.95 28.06 6.09
CA PRO A 176 -5.11 27.49 7.14
C PRO A 176 -5.61 26.12 7.62
N GLU A 177 -6.91 25.89 7.58
CA GLU A 177 -7.57 24.68 8.10
C GLU A 177 -7.86 23.66 7.00
N LEU A 178 -8.05 22.41 7.41
CA LEU A 178 -8.47 21.33 6.52
C LEU A 178 -10.00 21.32 6.44
N LEU A 179 -10.52 21.25 5.22
CA LEU A 179 -11.96 21.12 4.97
C LEU A 179 -12.35 19.64 5.01
N GLY A 180 -13.27 19.26 5.91
CA GLY A 180 -13.95 17.96 5.83
C GLY A 180 -14.83 17.89 4.59
N LEU A 181 -14.60 16.90 3.72
CA LEU A 181 -15.33 16.77 2.46
C LEU A 181 -16.62 15.98 2.62
N LEU A 182 -16.63 15.00 3.53
CA LEU A 182 -17.76 14.10 3.79
C LEU A 182 -17.75 13.65 5.26
N PRO A 183 -18.89 13.17 5.80
CA PRO A 183 -18.88 12.33 6.99
C PRO A 183 -17.96 11.10 6.78
N PRO A 184 -17.34 10.57 7.85
CA PRO A 184 -16.50 9.38 7.71
C PRO A 184 -17.25 8.21 7.07
N ILE A 185 -16.64 7.60 6.06
CA ILE A 185 -17.15 6.39 5.40
C ILE A 185 -16.63 5.15 6.13
N VAL A 186 -17.36 4.05 6.07
CA VAL A 186 -16.98 2.76 6.66
C VAL A 186 -16.94 1.73 5.55
N ALA A 187 -15.86 0.97 5.47
CA ALA A 187 -15.67 -0.11 4.51
C ALA A 187 -15.26 -1.40 5.24
N ASP A 188 -15.65 -2.54 4.68
CA ASP A 188 -15.17 -3.82 5.13
C ASP A 188 -13.69 -3.99 4.80
N THR A 189 -13.01 -4.75 5.65
CA THR A 189 -11.63 -5.17 5.46
C THR A 189 -11.60 -6.61 4.95
N ASP A 190 -10.71 -6.88 4.01
CA ASP A 190 -10.40 -8.21 3.50
C ASP A 190 -8.90 -8.52 3.68
N GLY A 191 -8.44 -9.70 3.26
CA GLY A 191 -7.03 -10.07 3.39
C GLY A 191 -6.11 -9.19 2.56
N ALA A 192 -6.59 -8.59 1.46
CA ALA A 192 -5.79 -7.63 0.70
C ALA A 192 -5.55 -6.34 1.52
N ILE A 193 -6.59 -5.78 2.14
CA ILE A 193 -6.44 -4.60 3.01
C ILE A 193 -5.61 -4.91 4.26
N LEU A 194 -5.80 -6.08 4.89
CA LEU A 194 -4.97 -6.50 6.03
C LEU A 194 -3.49 -6.63 5.65
N ASN A 195 -3.21 -7.21 4.48
CA ASN A 195 -1.86 -7.27 3.94
C ASN A 195 -1.28 -5.87 3.69
N GLU A 196 -2.07 -4.93 3.16
CA GLU A 196 -1.66 -3.53 2.96
C GLU A 196 -1.47 -2.74 4.26
N LEU A 197 -2.17 -3.15 5.32
CA LEU A 197 -1.93 -2.70 6.69
C LEU A 197 -0.66 -3.32 7.28
N GLY A 198 -0.07 -4.33 6.66
CA GLY A 198 1.07 -5.06 7.16
C GLY A 198 0.73 -6.04 8.30
N GLU A 199 -0.51 -6.53 8.33
CA GLU A 199 -0.94 -7.57 9.26
C GLU A 199 -0.54 -8.95 8.73
N SER A 200 -0.05 -9.81 9.62
CA SER A 200 0.28 -11.20 9.28
C SER A 200 -0.90 -12.12 9.60
N PHE A 201 -1.22 -13.05 8.70
CA PHE A 201 -2.28 -14.04 8.88
C PHE A 201 -2.06 -15.26 8.00
N GLN A 202 -2.73 -16.37 8.34
CA GLN A 202 -2.79 -17.57 7.51
C GLN A 202 -4.18 -18.18 7.60
N LEU A 203 -4.84 -18.34 6.46
CA LEU A 203 -6.13 -18.99 6.38
C LEU A 203 -5.96 -20.49 6.57
N ARG A 204 -6.70 -21.06 7.52
CA ARG A 204 -6.73 -22.51 7.71
C ARG A 204 -7.74 -23.13 6.75
N SER A 205 -7.31 -24.14 6.01
CA SER A 205 -8.20 -24.96 5.18
C SER A 205 -8.54 -26.26 5.91
N GLY A 206 -9.81 -26.65 5.87
CA GLY A 206 -10.28 -27.93 6.37
C GLY A 206 -9.92 -29.09 5.44
N PRO A 207 -10.19 -30.34 5.85
CA PRO A 207 -9.92 -31.53 5.03
C PRO A 207 -10.55 -31.47 3.64
N ASP A 208 -11.70 -30.82 3.53
CA ASP A 208 -12.46 -30.68 2.29
C ASP A 208 -12.10 -29.39 1.50
N GLY A 209 -11.02 -28.70 1.89
CA GLY A 209 -10.58 -27.44 1.27
C GLY A 209 -11.44 -26.22 1.64
N GLN A 210 -12.43 -26.37 2.52
CA GLN A 210 -13.22 -25.25 3.02
C GLN A 210 -12.36 -24.36 3.93
N ARG A 211 -12.44 -23.04 3.75
CA ARG A 211 -11.80 -22.07 4.65
C ARG A 211 -12.46 -22.11 6.02
N LEU A 212 -11.67 -22.39 7.04
CA LEU A 212 -12.12 -22.51 8.45
C LEU A 212 -12.04 -21.18 9.21
N SER A 213 -11.31 -20.19 8.68
CA SER A 213 -11.13 -18.89 9.29
C SER A 213 -11.13 -17.79 8.22
N ASP A 214 -11.63 -16.61 8.60
CA ASP A 214 -11.49 -15.40 7.80
C ASP A 214 -10.20 -14.63 8.17
N PRO A 215 -9.69 -13.77 7.27
CA PRO A 215 -8.43 -13.05 7.46
C PRO A 215 -8.37 -12.23 8.75
N ALA A 216 -9.45 -11.52 9.11
CA ALA A 216 -9.47 -10.65 10.29
C ALA A 216 -9.37 -11.46 11.58
N THR A 217 -10.06 -12.60 11.67
CA THR A 217 -9.91 -13.52 12.81
C THR A 217 -8.48 -14.02 12.93
N SER A 218 -7.88 -14.49 11.82
CA SER A 218 -6.50 -15.01 11.85
C SER A 218 -5.48 -13.92 12.22
N ALA A 219 -5.61 -12.70 11.67
CA ALA A 219 -4.76 -11.57 12.04
C ALA A 219 -4.92 -11.20 13.53
N GLY A 220 -6.15 -11.23 14.05
CA GLY A 220 -6.42 -11.01 15.48
C GLY A 220 -5.77 -12.06 16.38
N GLU A 221 -5.79 -13.33 16.00
CA GLU A 221 -5.09 -14.41 16.70
C GLU A 221 -3.56 -14.18 16.73
N VAL A 222 -2.99 -13.71 15.62
CA VAL A 222 -1.56 -13.35 15.52
C VAL A 222 -1.25 -12.15 16.41
N GLN A 223 -2.07 -11.11 16.42
CA GLN A 223 -1.85 -9.94 17.30
C GLN A 223 -1.95 -10.29 18.78
N HIS A 224 -2.83 -11.23 19.14
CA HIS A 224 -3.03 -11.62 20.54
C HIS A 224 -1.91 -12.51 21.09
N GLU A 225 -1.44 -13.47 20.29
CA GLU A 225 -0.39 -14.41 20.69
C GLU A 225 0.58 -14.70 19.52
N PRO A 226 1.46 -13.73 19.17
CA PRO A 226 2.30 -13.85 17.97
C PRO A 226 3.14 -15.14 17.93
N PRO A 227 3.89 -15.54 18.98
CA PRO A 227 4.73 -16.74 18.90
C PRO A 227 3.97 -18.04 18.63
N ALA A 228 2.69 -18.13 19.02
CA ALA A 228 1.88 -19.32 18.83
C ALA A 228 1.15 -19.33 17.47
N ASN A 229 0.81 -18.16 16.94
CA ASN A 229 -0.06 -18.03 15.78
C ASN A 229 0.63 -17.46 14.54
N PHE A 230 1.87 -16.97 14.64
CA PHE A 230 2.56 -16.38 13.51
C PHE A 230 2.69 -17.37 12.35
N PRO A 231 2.35 -16.97 11.10
CA PRO A 231 2.24 -17.90 9.99
C PRO A 231 3.49 -18.74 9.69
N LEU A 232 4.69 -18.21 9.96
CA LEU A 232 5.94 -18.93 9.70
C LEU A 232 6.25 -20.03 10.74
N ASP A 233 5.70 -19.94 11.95
CA ASP A 233 5.99 -20.87 13.05
C ASP A 233 4.85 -21.88 13.28
N ASN A 234 3.63 -21.55 12.88
CA ASN A 234 2.45 -22.40 13.08
C ASN A 234 1.99 -23.09 11.80
N LYS A 235 2.67 -24.19 11.44
CA LYS A 235 2.36 -25.01 10.24
C LYS A 235 2.20 -24.13 8.99
N PRO A 236 3.27 -23.44 8.55
CA PRO A 236 3.23 -22.57 7.39
C PRO A 236 2.72 -23.29 6.14
N THR A 237 1.98 -22.60 5.27
CA THR A 237 1.73 -23.05 3.89
C THR A 237 3.00 -22.94 3.06
N VAL A 238 3.74 -21.84 3.24
CA VAL A 238 5.05 -21.59 2.64
C VAL A 238 5.98 -21.10 3.75
N ALA A 239 7.10 -21.79 3.96
CA ALA A 239 8.13 -21.32 4.88
C ALA A 239 9.04 -20.31 4.17
N LEU A 240 9.38 -19.23 4.88
CA LEU A 240 10.39 -18.26 4.48
C LEU A 240 11.56 -18.35 5.46
N ARG A 241 12.75 -18.65 4.95
CA ARG A 241 14.00 -18.59 5.72
C ARG A 241 14.88 -17.47 5.22
N VAL A 242 15.44 -16.70 6.14
CA VAL A 242 16.37 -15.61 5.86
C VAL A 242 17.77 -16.05 6.25
N PHE A 243 18.76 -15.75 5.41
CA PHE A 243 20.16 -16.06 5.69
C PHE A 243 21.04 -14.82 5.54
N TYR A 244 21.99 -14.65 6.46
CA TYR A 244 23.09 -13.69 6.36
C TYR A 244 24.41 -14.45 6.27
N ASP A 245 25.17 -14.24 5.20
CA ASP A 245 26.43 -14.95 4.93
C ASP A 245 26.28 -16.47 4.97
N GLY A 246 25.13 -16.94 4.47
CA GLY A 246 24.74 -18.35 4.46
C GLY A 246 24.31 -18.92 5.82
N GLN A 247 24.32 -18.12 6.89
CA GLN A 247 23.84 -18.53 8.22
C GLN A 247 22.36 -18.19 8.38
N PRO A 248 21.51 -19.13 8.87
CA PRO A 248 20.10 -18.86 9.08
C PRO A 248 19.90 -17.82 10.17
N VAL A 249 18.98 -16.89 9.93
CA VAL A 249 18.61 -15.83 10.86
C VAL A 249 17.37 -16.27 11.65
N THR A 250 17.43 -16.12 12.97
CA THR A 250 16.32 -16.46 13.86
C THR A 250 15.28 -15.35 13.86
N LEU A 251 14.01 -15.74 13.74
CA LEU A 251 12.87 -14.87 13.91
C LEU A 251 12.62 -14.64 15.40
N GLU A 252 12.47 -13.37 15.78
CA GLU A 252 12.10 -12.97 17.14
C GLU A 252 10.74 -12.27 17.11
N PHE A 253 10.04 -12.26 18.25
CA PHE A 253 8.75 -11.62 18.40
C PHE A 253 8.80 -10.53 19.46
N THR A 254 8.28 -9.37 19.10
CA THR A 254 7.89 -8.34 20.06
C THR A 254 6.39 -8.44 20.33
N GLU A 255 5.85 -7.62 21.23
CA GLU A 255 4.41 -7.63 21.57
C GLU A 255 3.49 -7.47 20.35
N SER A 256 3.96 -6.88 19.25
CA SER A 256 3.12 -6.59 18.08
C SER A 256 3.72 -6.90 16.72
N GLU A 257 4.98 -7.36 16.64
CA GLU A 257 5.68 -7.54 15.36
C GLU A 257 6.67 -8.70 15.42
N ALA A 258 6.82 -9.39 14.29
CA ALA A 258 7.92 -10.31 14.06
C ALA A 258 9.13 -9.53 13.53
N ILE A 259 10.31 -9.78 14.11
CA ILE A 259 11.54 -9.05 13.82
C ILE A 259 12.70 -10.01 13.56
N ILE A 260 13.65 -9.54 12.77
CA ILE A 260 14.97 -10.17 12.64
C ILE A 260 16.06 -9.10 12.84
N PRO A 261 17.29 -9.48 13.22
CA PRO A 261 18.41 -8.55 13.30
C PRO A 261 18.65 -7.82 11.96
N GLU A 262 19.04 -6.54 12.02
CA GLU A 262 19.47 -5.79 10.84
C GLU A 262 20.76 -6.41 10.27
N PRO A 263 20.86 -6.65 8.94
CA PRO A 263 22.11 -7.13 8.36
C PRO A 263 23.19 -6.04 8.42
N GLY A 264 24.43 -6.45 8.65
CA GLY A 264 25.59 -5.57 8.60
C GLY A 264 25.99 -5.18 7.19
N MET A 265 26.61 -4.01 7.04
CA MET A 265 27.13 -3.53 5.75
C MET A 265 28.05 -4.58 5.10
N GLY A 266 27.79 -4.89 3.83
CA GLY A 266 28.55 -5.86 3.05
C GLY A 266 28.22 -7.33 3.33
N GLN A 267 27.33 -7.64 4.27
CA GLN A 267 26.83 -9.00 4.42
C GLN A 267 25.96 -9.40 3.22
N SER A 268 26.08 -10.66 2.82
CA SER A 268 25.22 -11.25 1.81
C SER A 268 23.88 -11.66 2.42
N VAL A 269 22.78 -11.24 1.81
CA VAL A 269 21.43 -11.62 2.23
C VAL A 269 20.86 -12.60 1.21
N THR A 270 20.25 -13.70 1.67
CA THR A 270 19.47 -14.58 0.79
C THR A 270 18.17 -15.02 1.46
N PHE A 271 17.18 -15.33 0.63
CA PHE A 271 15.90 -15.87 1.07
C PHE A 271 15.69 -17.27 0.49
N GLN A 272 15.08 -18.15 1.27
CA GLN A 272 14.64 -19.45 0.80
C GLN A 272 13.14 -19.60 1.02
N LEU A 273 12.42 -19.83 -0.07
CA LEU A 273 11.00 -20.20 -0.06
C LEU A 273 10.91 -21.72 -0.11
N GLU A 274 10.29 -22.34 0.90
CA GLU A 274 10.05 -23.78 0.96
C GLU A 274 8.54 -24.02 0.98
N ARG A 275 8.05 -24.87 0.07
CA ARG A 275 6.63 -25.25 0.06
C ARG A 275 6.40 -26.30 1.14
N MET A 276 5.53 -25.97 2.08
CA MET A 276 5.18 -26.84 3.21
C MET A 276 3.81 -27.50 3.00
N ASP A 277 2.97 -26.89 2.17
CA ASP A 277 1.71 -27.45 1.73
C ASP A 277 1.90 -28.68 0.83
N GLN A 278 1.13 -29.74 1.11
CA GLN A 278 1.17 -31.03 0.42
C GLN A 278 0.04 -31.22 -0.60
N SER A 279 -0.81 -30.21 -0.82
CA SER A 279 -1.89 -30.28 -1.81
C SER A 279 -1.35 -30.25 -3.24
N ASP A 280 -2.24 -30.50 -4.21
CA ASP A 280 -1.97 -30.39 -5.64
C ASP A 280 -2.20 -28.97 -6.19
N VAL A 281 -2.55 -28.01 -5.34
CA VAL A 281 -2.81 -26.61 -5.72
C VAL A 281 -1.48 -25.91 -6.06
N ILE A 282 -1.43 -25.15 -7.17
CA ILE A 282 -0.27 -24.30 -7.47
C ILE A 282 -0.30 -23.07 -6.57
N LEU A 283 0.83 -22.75 -5.94
CA LEU A 283 0.96 -21.56 -5.09
C LEU A 283 1.76 -20.48 -5.80
N GLY A 284 1.29 -19.25 -5.70
CA GLY A 284 1.96 -18.05 -6.18
C GLY A 284 2.43 -17.22 -4.98
N VAL A 285 3.73 -16.95 -4.92
CA VAL A 285 4.34 -16.22 -3.82
C VAL A 285 4.88 -14.88 -4.29
N VAL A 286 4.45 -13.81 -3.63
CA VAL A 286 5.05 -12.49 -3.73
C VAL A 286 6.00 -12.33 -2.55
N LEU A 287 7.28 -12.10 -2.82
CA LEU A 287 8.28 -11.78 -1.80
C LEU A 287 8.78 -10.37 -2.08
N LYS A 288 8.56 -9.45 -1.15
CA LYS A 288 9.05 -8.07 -1.23
C LYS A 288 10.10 -7.80 -0.16
N VAL A 289 11.06 -6.96 -0.53
CA VAL A 289 12.03 -6.37 0.39
C VAL A 289 11.93 -4.86 0.23
N ASN A 290 11.67 -4.15 1.33
CA ASN A 290 11.42 -2.71 1.30
C ASN A 290 10.28 -2.30 0.34
N GLY A 291 9.26 -3.15 0.21
CA GLY A 291 8.11 -2.92 -0.67
C GLY A 291 8.38 -3.21 -2.15
N GLU A 292 9.60 -3.58 -2.53
CA GLU A 292 9.96 -3.98 -3.90
C GLU A 292 9.87 -5.49 -4.07
N ASN A 293 9.11 -5.95 -5.06
CA ASN A 293 9.04 -7.36 -5.39
C ASN A 293 10.40 -7.88 -5.87
N THR A 294 10.82 -9.01 -5.33
CA THR A 294 12.04 -9.72 -5.75
C THR A 294 12.01 -10.10 -7.23
N LEU A 295 10.82 -10.21 -7.83
CA LEU A 295 10.65 -10.24 -9.28
C LEU A 295 10.37 -8.84 -9.82
N TYR A 296 11.28 -8.34 -10.66
CA TYR A 296 11.11 -7.13 -11.48
C TYR A 296 10.93 -5.82 -10.70
N ARG A 297 11.28 -5.80 -9.40
CA ARG A 297 11.22 -4.62 -8.51
C ARG A 297 9.85 -3.91 -8.54
N GLN A 298 8.78 -4.69 -8.63
CA GLN A 298 7.43 -4.15 -8.70
C GLN A 298 7.00 -3.60 -7.35
N ARG A 299 6.48 -2.36 -7.32
CA ARG A 299 5.91 -1.71 -6.13
C ARG A 299 4.38 -1.55 -6.19
N VAL A 300 3.72 -2.36 -7.03
CA VAL A 300 2.25 -2.41 -7.13
C VAL A 300 1.67 -3.31 -6.03
N ARG A 301 0.34 -3.39 -5.92
CA ARG A 301 -0.33 -4.33 -5.01
C ARG A 301 0.15 -5.76 -5.26
N ASP A 302 0.23 -6.55 -4.19
CA ASP A 302 0.79 -7.91 -4.27
C ASP A 302 0.03 -8.80 -5.25
N PHE A 303 -1.30 -8.64 -5.34
CA PHE A 303 -2.08 -9.37 -6.32
C PHE A 303 -1.66 -9.06 -7.77
N ASP A 304 -1.26 -7.83 -8.06
CA ASP A 304 -0.82 -7.39 -9.39
C ASP A 304 0.68 -7.67 -9.65
N CYS A 305 1.43 -8.12 -8.64
CA CYS A 305 2.82 -8.52 -8.78
C CYS A 305 2.96 -9.87 -9.52
N ALA A 306 4.09 -10.01 -10.21
CA ALA A 306 4.65 -11.30 -10.63
C ALA A 306 4.95 -12.14 -9.39
N LYS A 307 4.69 -13.44 -9.49
CA LYS A 307 4.75 -14.37 -8.37
C LYS A 307 5.76 -15.48 -8.65
N TRP A 308 6.52 -15.86 -7.65
CA TRP A 308 7.26 -17.12 -7.66
C TRP A 308 6.25 -18.27 -7.62
N VAL A 309 6.33 -19.16 -8.60
CA VAL A 309 5.41 -20.30 -8.71
C VAL A 309 6.02 -21.49 -7.99
N LEU A 310 5.30 -22.01 -6.98
CA LEU A 310 5.66 -23.21 -6.25
C LEU A 310 4.71 -24.34 -6.67
N ASN A 311 5.15 -25.18 -7.60
CA ASN A 311 4.39 -26.35 -8.05
C ASN A 311 4.26 -27.40 -6.93
N PRO A 312 3.27 -28.31 -7.01
CA PRO A 312 3.21 -29.47 -6.13
C PRO A 312 4.53 -30.25 -6.14
N GLY A 313 5.02 -30.61 -4.95
CA GLY A 313 6.30 -31.32 -4.77
C GLY A 313 7.56 -30.46 -4.96
N HIS A 314 7.42 -29.17 -5.26
CA HIS A 314 8.55 -28.23 -5.30
C HIS A 314 9.19 -28.11 -3.92
N ARG A 315 10.51 -28.33 -3.83
CA ARG A 315 11.21 -28.36 -2.52
C ARG A 315 11.54 -26.97 -2.01
N ALA A 316 12.35 -26.22 -2.75
CA ALA A 316 12.73 -24.87 -2.33
C ALA A 316 13.17 -24.01 -3.51
N THR A 317 12.97 -22.70 -3.38
CA THR A 317 13.52 -21.66 -4.26
C THR A 317 14.43 -20.76 -3.43
N VAL A 318 15.68 -20.60 -3.84
CA VAL A 318 16.62 -19.65 -3.22
C VAL A 318 16.64 -18.36 -4.05
N ILE A 319 16.52 -17.22 -3.37
CA ILE A 319 16.45 -15.89 -3.97
C ILE A 319 17.64 -15.10 -3.44
N HIS A 320 18.55 -14.73 -4.33
CA HIS A 320 19.79 -14.03 -4.02
C HIS A 320 19.69 -12.52 -4.21
N GLY A 321 18.60 -12.03 -4.80
CA GLY A 321 18.47 -10.65 -5.20
C GLY A 321 17.19 -10.33 -5.96
N PHE A 322 17.19 -9.20 -6.66
CA PHE A 322 16.10 -8.75 -7.51
C PHE A 322 16.29 -9.20 -8.96
N GLN A 323 15.25 -9.75 -9.58
CA GLN A 323 15.24 -9.97 -11.03
C GLN A 323 15.12 -8.63 -11.77
N LYS A 324 15.96 -8.38 -12.79
CA LYS A 324 15.84 -7.14 -13.60
C LYS A 324 14.56 -7.16 -14.43
N ALA A 325 13.85 -6.03 -14.49
CA ALA A 325 12.55 -5.89 -15.19
C ALA A 325 12.56 -6.28 -16.68
N ASN A 326 13.72 -6.20 -17.33
CA ASN A 326 13.87 -6.46 -18.76
C ASN A 326 14.68 -7.74 -19.06
N SER A 327 14.86 -8.60 -18.06
CA SER A 327 15.65 -9.82 -18.22
C SER A 327 15.00 -10.98 -17.51
N THR A 328 15.07 -12.16 -18.14
CA THR A 328 14.76 -13.44 -17.51
C THR A 328 16.02 -14.20 -17.11
N GLU A 329 17.21 -13.62 -17.27
CA GLU A 329 18.50 -14.30 -17.08
C GLU A 329 19.45 -13.55 -16.14
N VAL A 330 19.15 -12.29 -15.84
CA VAL A 330 20.00 -11.39 -15.04
C VAL A 330 19.22 -10.84 -13.86
N GLY A 331 19.78 -11.02 -12.67
CA GLY A 331 19.35 -10.38 -11.44
C GLY A 331 20.42 -9.43 -10.88
N GLU A 332 20.11 -8.81 -9.75
CA GLU A 332 20.98 -7.94 -8.97
C GLU A 332 20.99 -8.45 -7.55
N ALA A 333 22.16 -8.78 -7.01
CA ALA A 333 22.25 -9.27 -5.63
C ALA A 333 21.72 -8.23 -4.63
N PHE A 334 21.21 -8.69 -3.49
CA PHE A 334 20.88 -7.77 -2.39
C PHE A 334 22.16 -7.10 -1.87
N GLU A 335 22.15 -5.77 -1.80
CA GLU A 335 23.24 -4.99 -1.22
C GLU A 335 22.80 -4.37 0.10
N VAL A 336 23.62 -4.53 1.14
CA VAL A 336 23.40 -3.92 2.45
C VAL A 336 24.26 -2.67 2.56
N VAL A 337 23.61 -1.52 2.52
CA VAL A 337 24.27 -0.20 2.57
C VAL A 337 24.57 0.23 4.02
N SER A 338 25.43 1.24 4.17
CA SER A 338 25.72 1.83 5.50
C SER A 338 24.49 2.49 6.14
N THR A 339 24.44 2.61 7.47
CA THR A 339 23.35 3.29 8.21
C THR A 339 23.06 4.71 7.68
N ALA A 340 24.09 5.47 7.31
CA ALA A 340 23.92 6.80 6.75
C ALA A 340 23.21 6.77 5.38
N ALA A 341 23.53 5.78 4.55
CA ALA A 341 22.84 5.55 3.27
C ALA A 341 21.43 4.99 3.47
N SER A 342 21.21 4.08 4.45
CA SER A 342 19.88 3.59 4.82
C SER A 342 18.94 4.74 5.18
N ARG A 343 19.41 5.69 5.99
CA ARG A 343 18.64 6.92 6.32
C ARG A 343 18.27 7.75 5.09
N ALA A 344 19.16 7.87 4.12
CA ALA A 344 18.85 8.57 2.88
C ALA A 344 17.78 7.85 2.04
N LEU A 345 17.70 6.52 2.16
CA LEU A 345 16.72 5.69 1.46
C LEU A 345 15.37 5.59 2.16
N GLU A 346 15.26 5.98 3.43
CA GLU A 346 13.98 6.00 4.17
C GLU A 346 12.90 6.79 3.43
N MET A 347 13.26 7.95 2.86
CA MET A 347 12.34 8.76 2.06
C MET A 347 11.90 8.05 0.77
N HIS A 348 12.75 7.18 0.21
CA HIS A 348 12.45 6.49 -1.04
C HIS A 348 11.52 5.28 -0.84
N TYR A 349 11.80 4.48 0.18
CA TYR A 349 11.00 3.29 0.47
C TYR A 349 9.72 3.63 1.23
N GLY A 350 9.71 4.73 1.99
CA GLY A 350 8.53 5.21 2.68
C GLY A 350 8.03 4.19 3.71
N PRO A 351 6.74 3.80 3.70
CA PRO A 351 6.17 2.89 4.70
C PRO A 351 6.85 1.51 4.73
N ASP A 352 7.41 1.07 3.61
CA ASP A 352 7.91 -0.29 3.47
C ASP A 352 9.35 -0.44 3.94
N VAL A 353 10.04 0.66 4.27
CA VAL A 353 11.45 0.61 4.66
C VAL A 353 11.67 -0.35 5.84
N GLY A 354 12.66 -1.22 5.70
CA GLY A 354 13.01 -2.16 6.75
C GLY A 354 12.07 -3.34 6.90
N THR A 355 11.27 -3.65 5.87
CA THR A 355 10.34 -4.78 5.88
C THR A 355 10.69 -5.85 4.86
N ILE A 356 10.40 -7.10 5.22
CA ILE A 356 10.32 -8.24 4.32
C ILE A 356 8.87 -8.71 4.39
N SER A 357 8.18 -8.78 3.25
CA SER A 357 6.81 -9.28 3.19
C SER A 357 6.66 -10.47 2.25
N LEU A 358 5.86 -11.44 2.67
CA LEU A 358 5.55 -12.65 1.94
C LEU A 358 4.03 -12.77 1.83
N THR A 359 3.51 -12.83 0.61
CA THR A 359 2.08 -13.01 0.35
C THR A 359 1.86 -14.20 -0.55
N VAL A 360 0.99 -15.13 -0.14
CA VAL A 360 0.73 -16.38 -0.85
C VAL A 360 -0.69 -16.40 -1.40
N PHE A 361 -0.79 -16.75 -2.67
CA PHE A 361 -2.04 -16.90 -3.42
C PHE A 361 -2.17 -18.34 -3.93
N GLU A 362 -3.41 -18.82 -4.00
CA GLU A 362 -3.74 -20.07 -4.67
C GLU A 362 -4.08 -19.80 -6.14
N GLU A 363 -3.63 -20.69 -7.03
CA GLU A 363 -4.18 -20.74 -8.38
C GLU A 363 -5.68 -21.06 -8.31
N THR A 364 -6.45 -20.42 -9.18
CA THR A 364 -7.84 -20.78 -9.45
C THR A 364 -7.97 -21.28 -10.89
N LYS A 365 -8.74 -22.36 -11.05
CA LYS A 365 -9.19 -22.82 -12.38
C LYS A 365 -10.50 -22.15 -12.81
N GLU A 366 -11.16 -21.48 -11.87
CA GLU A 366 -12.35 -20.70 -12.15
C GLU A 366 -11.91 -19.40 -12.82
N SER A 367 -12.31 -19.22 -14.09
CA SER A 367 -12.22 -17.91 -14.72
C SER A 367 -12.96 -16.90 -13.83
N PRO A 368 -12.40 -15.70 -13.59
CA PRO A 368 -13.10 -14.66 -12.86
C PRO A 368 -14.46 -14.46 -13.51
N GLN A 369 -15.54 -14.77 -12.79
CA GLN A 369 -16.87 -14.44 -13.26
C GLN A 369 -16.95 -12.91 -13.22
N LEU A 370 -16.90 -12.28 -14.40
CA LEU A 370 -17.21 -10.86 -14.53
C LEU A 370 -18.62 -10.67 -14.01
N SER A 371 -18.76 -10.00 -12.86
CA SER A 371 -20.08 -9.65 -12.35
C SER A 371 -20.77 -8.79 -13.40
N LEU A 372 -22.01 -9.14 -13.74
CA LEU A 372 -22.81 -8.40 -14.73
C LEU A 372 -23.30 -7.04 -14.24
N SER A 373 -22.87 -6.58 -13.05
CA SER A 373 -23.21 -5.24 -12.56
C SER A 373 -22.54 -4.18 -13.44
N GLU A 374 -23.28 -3.13 -13.78
CA GLU A 374 -22.79 -2.02 -14.62
C GLU A 374 -21.54 -1.35 -14.02
N ASP A 375 -21.39 -1.36 -12.70
CA ASP A 375 -20.25 -0.76 -11.99
C ASP A 375 -19.00 -1.66 -11.94
N ALA A 376 -19.08 -2.92 -12.37
CA ALA A 376 -17.98 -3.88 -12.23
C ALA A 376 -16.65 -3.40 -12.86
N PRO A 377 -16.62 -2.79 -14.06
CA PRO A 377 -15.39 -2.27 -14.64
C PRO A 377 -14.79 -1.12 -13.82
N ASP A 378 -15.63 -0.27 -13.25
CA ASP A 378 -15.19 0.86 -12.43
C ASP A 378 -14.62 0.38 -11.11
N LEU A 379 -15.28 -0.56 -10.42
CA LEU A 379 -14.78 -1.17 -9.19
C LEU A 379 -13.46 -1.92 -9.43
N ALA A 380 -13.34 -2.65 -10.55
CA ALA A 380 -12.10 -3.32 -10.91
C ALA A 380 -10.95 -2.34 -11.19
N ALA A 381 -11.24 -1.21 -11.85
CA ALA A 381 -10.26 -0.15 -12.09
C ALA A 381 -9.82 0.52 -10.78
N ILE A 382 -10.76 0.83 -9.88
CA ILE A 382 -10.48 1.40 -8.56
C ILE A 382 -9.64 0.43 -7.76
N ALA A 383 -10.00 -0.87 -7.71
CA ALA A 383 -9.22 -1.89 -7.02
C ALA A 383 -7.76 -1.85 -7.50
N LYS A 384 -7.54 -1.91 -8.82
CA LYS A 384 -6.19 -1.88 -9.42
C LYS A 384 -5.39 -0.64 -9.09
N ALA A 385 -6.06 0.51 -8.93
CA ALA A 385 -5.43 1.79 -8.60
C ALA A 385 -4.31 2.21 -9.57
N GLN A 386 -4.35 1.73 -10.83
CA GLN A 386 -3.27 1.94 -11.80
C GLN A 386 -3.69 2.92 -12.88
N PHE A 387 -2.91 3.99 -13.03
CA PHE A 387 -3.00 4.89 -14.17
C PHE A 387 -2.26 4.31 -15.38
N PRO A 388 -2.72 4.65 -16.61
CA PRO A 388 -1.98 4.32 -17.83
C PRO A 388 -0.56 4.90 -17.81
N ALA A 389 0.41 4.12 -18.29
CA ALA A 389 1.81 4.55 -18.32
C ALA A 389 2.04 5.79 -19.20
N GLU A 390 1.31 5.87 -20.31
CA GLU A 390 1.30 7.06 -21.17
C GLU A 390 0.05 7.90 -20.85
N PRO A 391 0.22 9.18 -20.48
CA PRO A 391 -0.92 10.03 -20.18
C PRO A 391 -1.85 10.14 -21.38
N PRO A 392 -3.15 9.83 -21.21
CA PRO A 392 -4.12 9.93 -22.28
C PRO A 392 -4.32 11.38 -22.70
N ARG A 393 -4.88 11.58 -23.89
CA ARG A 393 -5.07 12.92 -24.47
C ARG A 393 -6.07 13.78 -23.69
N ASN A 394 -7.03 13.16 -23.02
CA ASN A 394 -8.08 13.85 -22.26
C ASN A 394 -8.68 12.92 -21.20
N ALA A 395 -9.56 13.45 -20.37
CA ALA A 395 -10.20 12.70 -19.29
C ALA A 395 -11.09 11.54 -19.79
N ASP A 396 -11.77 11.69 -20.93
CA ASP A 396 -12.61 10.61 -21.47
C ASP A 396 -11.77 9.41 -21.92
N ALA A 397 -10.64 9.69 -22.58
CA ALA A 397 -9.67 8.67 -22.95
C ALA A 397 -9.05 8.01 -21.71
N LEU A 398 -8.82 8.77 -20.63
CA LEU A 398 -8.38 8.21 -19.35
C LEU A 398 -9.41 7.24 -18.79
N LYS A 399 -10.68 7.64 -18.69
CA LYS A 399 -11.75 6.76 -18.19
C LYS A 399 -11.88 5.48 -19.01
N ALA A 400 -11.83 5.60 -20.34
CA ALA A 400 -11.86 4.45 -21.24
C ALA A 400 -10.66 3.54 -21.01
N GLN A 401 -9.45 4.09 -20.84
CA GLN A 401 -8.26 3.29 -20.55
C GLN A 401 -8.36 2.59 -19.19
N LEU A 402 -8.75 3.31 -18.14
CA LEU A 402 -8.93 2.76 -16.78
C LEU A 402 -9.90 1.56 -16.77
N ARG A 403 -11.03 1.65 -17.49
CA ARG A 403 -12.00 0.55 -17.65
C ARG A 403 -11.47 -0.63 -18.45
N ASN A 404 -10.50 -0.39 -19.33
CA ASN A 404 -9.96 -1.36 -20.27
C ASN A 404 -8.61 -1.96 -19.86
N VAL A 405 -8.06 -1.63 -18.68
CA VAL A 405 -6.75 -2.15 -18.26
C VAL A 405 -6.84 -3.66 -17.98
N GLY A 406 -6.76 -4.47 -19.03
CA GLY A 406 -6.30 -5.85 -19.00
C GLY A 406 -4.78 -5.87 -19.12
N ALA A 407 -4.10 -6.40 -18.10
CA ALA A 407 -2.69 -6.78 -18.04
C ALA A 407 -1.70 -5.99 -18.94
N THR A 408 -1.26 -4.82 -18.51
CA THR A 408 -0.09 -4.14 -19.09
C THR A 408 1.00 -3.90 -18.04
N GLY A 409 2.24 -4.16 -18.47
CA GLY A 409 3.38 -4.49 -17.60
C GLY A 409 3.98 -3.35 -16.78
N THR A 410 4.72 -3.74 -15.75
CA THR A 410 5.42 -2.89 -14.76
C THR A 410 6.85 -2.51 -15.20
N ARG A 411 7.29 -1.25 -14.99
CA ARG A 411 8.73 -0.85 -14.94
C ARG A 411 9.04 0.38 -14.05
N GLY A 412 10.10 0.25 -13.20
CA GLY A 412 11.12 1.22 -12.71
C GLY A 412 10.78 2.19 -11.54
N VAL A 413 11.65 2.53 -10.55
CA VAL A 413 13.13 2.48 -10.34
C VAL A 413 13.54 2.69 -8.84
N ILE A 414 14.64 2.05 -8.34
CA ILE A 414 15.90 2.48 -7.61
C ILE A 414 16.72 1.20 -7.23
N THR A 415 18.05 1.11 -7.05
CA THR A 415 19.24 1.30 -7.92
C THR A 415 20.14 0.03 -7.88
N ASP A 416 21.13 -0.04 -8.77
CA ASP A 416 21.93 -1.22 -9.14
C ASP A 416 22.87 -1.76 -8.03
N GLY A 417 22.93 -3.08 -7.89
CA GLY A 417 24.03 -3.84 -7.28
C GLY A 417 24.72 -4.71 -8.35
N ASP A 418 25.65 -5.59 -7.96
CA ASP A 418 26.35 -6.45 -8.94
C ASP A 418 25.39 -7.39 -9.69
N GLU A 419 25.60 -7.52 -11.01
CA GLU A 419 24.82 -8.42 -11.86
C GLU A 419 25.09 -9.89 -11.50
N ILE A 420 24.03 -10.65 -11.28
CA ILE A 420 24.09 -12.09 -11.05
C ILE A 420 23.34 -12.84 -12.15
N GLN A 421 23.84 -14.03 -12.52
CA GLN A 421 23.11 -14.91 -13.42
C GLN A 421 21.93 -15.54 -12.66
N GLN A 422 20.72 -15.15 -13.04
CA GLN A 422 19.48 -15.64 -12.42
C GLN A 422 18.44 -15.90 -13.51
N ARG A 423 18.18 -17.19 -13.79
CA ARG A 423 17.25 -17.59 -14.83
C ARG A 423 15.84 -17.83 -14.26
N VAL A 424 14.86 -17.09 -14.76
CA VAL A 424 13.44 -17.27 -14.47
C VAL A 424 12.68 -17.71 -15.71
N GLN A 425 11.68 -18.57 -15.53
CA GLN A 425 10.74 -18.94 -16.59
C GLN A 425 9.39 -18.29 -16.31
N LEU A 426 8.86 -17.58 -17.29
CA LEU A 426 7.54 -16.97 -17.20
C LEU A 426 6.46 -18.02 -17.55
N VAL A 427 5.52 -18.20 -16.63
CA VAL A 427 4.32 -19.01 -16.80
C VAL A 427 3.09 -18.17 -16.46
N ARG A 428 1.92 -18.53 -16.99
CA ARG A 428 0.65 -17.83 -16.74
C ARG A 428 -0.27 -18.70 -15.93
N HIS A 429 -0.81 -18.12 -14.87
CA HIS A 429 -1.80 -18.72 -13.97
C HIS A 429 -2.82 -17.65 -13.61
N ASP A 430 -4.06 -18.07 -13.37
CA ASP A 430 -5.09 -17.24 -12.78
C ASP A 430 -5.07 -17.43 -11.27
N TRP A 431 -5.03 -16.33 -10.52
CA TRP A 431 -4.86 -16.36 -9.07
C TRP A 431 -6.16 -15.98 -8.38
N ARG A 432 -6.48 -16.63 -7.25
CA ARG A 432 -7.52 -16.13 -6.35
C ARG A 432 -7.12 -14.74 -5.83
N PRO A 433 -7.99 -13.73 -5.88
CA PRO A 433 -7.68 -12.38 -5.39
C PRO A 433 -7.34 -12.33 -3.90
N GLU A 434 -8.02 -13.16 -3.12
CA GLU A 434 -7.87 -13.20 -1.67
C GLU A 434 -6.64 -14.04 -1.27
N PRO A 435 -5.57 -13.43 -0.71
CA PRO A 435 -4.40 -14.16 -0.26
C PRO A 435 -4.76 -15.16 0.84
N ILE A 436 -4.08 -16.30 0.87
CA ILE A 436 -4.26 -17.33 1.91
C ILE A 436 -3.25 -17.20 3.05
N MET A 437 -2.20 -16.41 2.84
CA MET A 437 -1.16 -16.16 3.83
C MET A 437 -0.54 -14.79 3.55
N SER A 438 -0.35 -14.00 4.60
CA SER A 438 0.48 -12.79 4.57
C SER A 438 1.41 -12.82 5.78
N VAL A 439 2.67 -12.44 5.56
CA VAL A 439 3.70 -12.33 6.58
C VAL A 439 4.41 -11.01 6.40
N VAL A 440 4.62 -10.30 7.51
CA VAL A 440 5.47 -9.12 7.55
C VAL A 440 6.50 -9.30 8.65
N ILE A 441 7.77 -9.20 8.28
CA ILE A 441 8.94 -9.25 9.16
C ILE A 441 9.63 -7.90 9.07
N ARG A 442 9.97 -7.32 10.22
CA ARG A 442 10.73 -6.07 10.29
C ARG A 442 12.19 -6.34 10.63
N TYR A 443 13.11 -5.78 9.86
CA TYR A 443 14.55 -5.87 10.13
C TYR A 443 15.19 -4.50 10.38
N TYR A 444 14.50 -3.40 10.07
CA TYR A 444 14.95 -2.04 10.31
C TYR A 444 13.80 -1.15 10.76
N ARG A 445 14.08 -0.24 11.70
CA ARG A 445 13.16 0.82 12.14
C ARG A 445 13.80 2.17 11.83
N PRO A 446 13.19 3.00 10.97
CA PRO A 446 13.58 4.39 10.83
C PRO A 446 13.67 5.06 12.20
N GLN A 447 14.69 5.90 12.38
CA GLN A 447 14.80 6.70 13.59
C GLN A 447 14.01 8.00 13.37
N ASP A 448 13.02 8.24 14.25
CA ASP A 448 12.20 9.47 14.27
C ASP A 448 13.02 10.76 14.37
#